data_AF-A0A7L4QDH0-F1
#
_entry.id   AF-A0A7L4QDH0-F1
#
_cell.length_a   1.000
_cell.length_b   1.000
_cell.length_c   1.000
_cell.angle_alpha   90.00
_cell.angle_beta   90.00
_cell.angle_gamma   90.00
#
_symmetry.space_group_name_H-M   'P 1'
#
loop_
_entity.id
_entity.type
_entity.pdbx_description
1 polymer ?
#
loop_
_entity_poly.entity_id
_entity_poly.type
_entity_poly.pdbx_seq_one_letter_code
_entity_poly.pdbx_strand_id
1 'polypeptide(L)'
;MVGKVQILVVVVAVVVVVGVMAFLFIPQGEGDDGYYAPWPMFGGNPQHNGRSPYLADSPPFELEWTLEFDGFCHIMTMGWDKTLLAVNPDGSVKWNASLA
;
A
#
# COMPACT_ATOMS: atom_id res chain seq x y z
N MET A 1 -48.56 22.87 -24.10
CA MET A 1 -48.09 21.77 -23.21
C MET A 1 -46.91 20.99 -23.80
N VAL A 2 -46.86 20.76 -25.12
CA VAL A 2 -45.79 20.03 -25.82
C VAL A 2 -44.38 20.62 -25.64
N GLY A 3 -44.22 21.95 -25.79
CA GLY A 3 -42.88 22.58 -25.71
C GLY A 3 -42.20 22.47 -24.34
N LYS A 4 -42.96 22.54 -23.24
CA LYS A 4 -42.41 22.40 -21.88
C LYS A 4 -41.95 20.97 -21.59
N VAL A 5 -42.69 19.98 -22.11
CA VAL A 5 -42.34 18.55 -21.97
C VAL A 5 -41.11 18.21 -22.80
N GLN A 6 -40.99 18.73 -24.02
CA GLN A 6 -39.81 18.52 -24.87
C GLN A 6 -38.54 19.13 -24.25
N ILE A 7 -38.63 20.35 -23.70
CA ILE A 7 -37.51 20.98 -22.98
C ILE A 7 -37.11 20.13 -21.77
N LEU A 8 -38.08 19.64 -20.99
CA LEU A 8 -37.80 18.79 -19.83
C LEU A 8 -37.09 17.50 -20.22
N VAL A 9 -37.55 16.83 -21.29
CA VAL A 9 -36.93 15.59 -21.79
C VAL A 9 -35.48 15.82 -22.24
N VAL A 10 -35.21 16.92 -22.95
CA VAL A 10 -33.84 17.27 -23.38
C VAL A 10 -32.95 17.55 -22.18
N VAL A 11 -33.44 18.30 -21.19
CA VAL A 11 -32.67 18.59 -19.97
C VAL A 11 -32.32 17.30 -19.23
N VAL A 12 -33.29 16.39 -19.07
CA VAL A 12 -33.05 15.09 -18.42
C VAL A 12 -32.03 14.27 -19.21
N ALA A 13 -32.15 14.20 -20.54
CA ALA A 13 -31.21 13.48 -21.39
C ALA A 13 -29.78 14.05 -21.26
N VAL A 14 -29.63 15.38 -21.25
CA VAL A 14 -28.33 16.04 -21.07
C VAL A 14 -27.74 15.74 -19.70
N VAL A 15 -28.54 15.81 -18.63
CA VAL A 15 -28.07 15.48 -17.26
C VAL A 15 -27.63 14.02 -17.16
N VAL A 16 -28.36 13.09 -17.77
CA VAL A 16 -27.98 11.67 -17.79
C VAL A 16 -26.69 11.46 -18.57
N VAL A 17 -26.55 12.06 -19.75
CA VAL A 17 -25.32 11.96 -20.55
C VAL A 17 -24.13 12.55 -19.80
N VAL A 18 -24.27 13.74 -19.21
CA VAL A 18 -23.21 14.37 -18.42
C VAL A 18 -22.85 13.52 -17.20
N GLY A 19 -23.84 12.92 -16.52
CA GLY A 19 -23.60 12.01 -15.39
C GLY A 19 -22.88 10.72 -15.79
N VAL A 20 -23.23 10.12 -16.93
CA VAL A 20 -22.55 8.93 -17.47
C VAL A 20 -21.13 9.27 -17.91
N MET A 21 -20.93 10.40 -18.59
CA MET A 21 -19.59 10.86 -18.96
C MET A 21 -18.74 11.16 -17.72
N ALA A 22 -19.30 11.81 -16.69
CA ALA A 22 -18.60 12.00 -15.43
C ALA A 22 -18.23 10.66 -14.79
N PHE A 23 -19.11 9.66 -14.77
CA PHE A 23 -18.77 8.33 -14.24
C PHE A 23 -17.68 7.63 -15.06
N LEU A 24 -17.72 7.69 -16.38
CA LEU A 24 -16.74 7.01 -17.24
C LEU A 24 -15.37 7.71 -17.30
N PHE A 25 -15.32 9.03 -17.09
CA PHE A 25 -14.11 9.85 -17.26
C PHE A 25 -13.57 10.48 -15.98
N ILE A 26 -14.31 10.43 -14.86
CA ILE A 26 -13.66 10.51 -13.54
C ILE A 26 -12.78 9.26 -13.45
N PRO A 27 -11.50 9.38 -13.04
CA PRO A 27 -10.75 8.21 -12.65
C PRO A 27 -11.58 7.50 -11.59
N GLN A 28 -12.24 6.41 -11.99
CA GLN A 28 -12.78 5.43 -11.08
C GLN A 28 -11.57 5.11 -10.24
N GLY A 29 -11.53 5.62 -9.00
CA GLY A 29 -10.36 5.48 -8.17
C GLY A 29 -9.95 4.04 -8.32
N GLU A 30 -8.80 3.81 -8.96
CA GLU A 30 -8.16 2.51 -8.93
C GLU A 30 -8.13 2.28 -7.43
N GLY A 31 -9.00 1.37 -6.97
CA GLY A 31 -8.97 0.97 -5.59
C GLY A 31 -7.53 0.56 -5.46
N ASP A 32 -6.77 1.38 -4.70
CA ASP A 32 -5.38 1.19 -4.40
C ASP A 32 -5.29 -0.32 -4.26
N ASP A 33 -4.68 -0.97 -5.24
CA ASP A 33 -4.57 -2.42 -5.26
C ASP A 33 -3.74 -2.88 -4.06
N GLY A 34 -3.33 -1.90 -3.22
CA GLY A 34 -2.95 -2.07 -1.86
C GLY A 34 -1.70 -2.86 -1.99
N TYR A 35 -0.72 -2.31 -2.72
CA TYR A 35 0.65 -2.77 -2.70
C TYR A 35 1.14 -2.61 -1.26
N TYR A 36 0.69 -3.55 -0.43
CA TYR A 36 1.11 -3.82 0.92
C TYR A 36 2.63 -3.78 0.89
N ALA A 37 3.24 -3.19 1.93
CA ALA A 37 4.67 -3.32 2.14
C ALA A 37 5.11 -4.77 1.78
N PRO A 38 6.22 -4.99 1.05
CA PRO A 38 6.59 -6.30 0.47
C PRO A 38 6.46 -7.49 1.43
N TRP A 39 6.56 -7.22 2.73
CA TRP A 39 6.26 -8.14 3.80
C TRP A 39 5.45 -7.43 4.91
N PRO A 40 4.11 -7.37 4.83
CA PRO A 40 3.31 -6.46 5.66
C PRO A 40 2.94 -7.03 7.03
N MET A 41 3.14 -8.34 7.24
CA MET A 41 2.78 -9.03 8.47
C MET A 41 3.67 -10.26 8.71
N PHE A 42 3.64 -10.81 9.92
CA PHE A 42 4.32 -12.07 10.23
C PHE A 42 3.87 -13.17 9.25
N GLY A 43 4.83 -13.88 8.63
CA GLY A 43 4.52 -14.88 7.60
C GLY A 43 4.06 -14.34 6.24
N GLY A 44 4.10 -13.03 6.02
CA GLY A 44 4.02 -12.35 4.71
C GLY A 44 2.62 -12.23 4.09
N ASN A 45 1.66 -13.08 4.48
CA ASN A 45 0.29 -13.08 3.97
C ASN A 45 -0.69 -13.62 5.03
N PRO A 46 -2.02 -13.50 4.83
CA PRO A 46 -3.02 -13.99 5.79
C PRO A 46 -2.93 -15.50 6.11
N GLN A 47 -2.25 -16.29 5.28
CA GLN A 47 -1.99 -17.72 5.51
C GLN A 47 -0.71 -17.97 6.31
N HIS A 48 0.07 -16.94 6.63
CA HIS A 48 1.32 -16.99 7.38
C HIS A 48 2.33 -18.04 6.87
N ASN A 49 2.41 -18.25 5.56
CA ASN A 49 3.20 -19.36 4.99
C ASN A 49 4.69 -19.03 4.76
N GLY A 50 5.11 -17.78 4.95
CA GLY A 50 6.50 -17.35 4.80
C GLY A 50 7.05 -17.41 3.38
N ARG A 51 6.20 -17.43 2.35
CA ARG A 51 6.64 -17.47 0.95
C ARG A 51 6.86 -16.05 0.41
N SER A 52 8.09 -15.77 -0.01
CA SER A 52 8.42 -14.55 -0.76
C SER A 52 7.85 -14.62 -2.20
N PRO A 53 7.32 -13.51 -2.74
CA PRO A 53 6.95 -13.42 -4.16
C PRO A 53 8.18 -13.20 -5.06
N TYR A 54 9.33 -12.84 -4.50
CA TYR A 54 10.55 -12.55 -5.25
C TYR A 54 11.34 -13.82 -5.54
N LEU A 55 11.84 -13.92 -6.77
CA LEU A 55 12.83 -14.93 -7.13
C LEU A 55 14.15 -14.59 -6.44
N ALA A 56 14.87 -15.60 -5.97
CA ALA A 56 16.21 -15.40 -5.46
C ALA A 56 17.17 -15.08 -6.61
N ASP A 57 18.05 -14.11 -6.39
CA ASP A 57 19.20 -13.91 -7.27
C ASP A 57 20.12 -15.14 -7.22
N SER A 58 20.85 -15.37 -8.30
CA SER A 58 21.87 -16.40 -8.33
C SER A 58 23.14 -15.89 -7.63
N PRO A 59 23.82 -16.72 -6.83
CA PRO A 59 25.05 -16.32 -6.14
C PRO A 59 26.15 -15.88 -7.13
N PRO A 60 27.13 -15.06 -6.67
CA PRO A 60 27.39 -14.69 -5.27
C PRO A 60 26.49 -13.55 -4.75
N PHE A 61 26.23 -13.55 -3.45
CA PHE A 61 25.56 -12.45 -2.75
C PHE A 61 26.60 -11.49 -2.17
N GLU A 62 26.30 -10.19 -2.19
CA GLU A 62 27.15 -9.14 -1.60
C GLU A 62 26.46 -8.51 -0.38
N LEU A 63 27.24 -8.11 0.62
CA LEU A 63 26.72 -7.41 1.79
C LEU A 63 26.40 -5.96 1.42
N GLU A 64 25.11 -5.59 1.43
CA GLU A 64 24.71 -4.21 1.16
C GLU A 64 24.88 -3.30 2.38
N TRP A 65 24.43 -3.71 3.56
CA TRP A 65 24.58 -2.93 4.79
C TRP A 65 24.47 -3.81 6.05
N THR A 66 24.90 -3.25 7.18
CA THR A 66 24.75 -3.84 8.52
C THR A 66 24.34 -2.75 9.48
N LEU A 67 23.39 -3.04 10.36
CA LEU A 67 22.95 -2.15 11.44
C LEU A 67 23.18 -2.83 12.79
N GLU A 68 23.93 -2.19 13.67
CA GLU A 68 24.13 -2.64 15.04
C GLU A 68 23.03 -2.08 15.95
N PHE A 69 22.51 -2.91 16.85
CA PHE A 69 21.54 -2.53 17.88
C PHE A 69 21.77 -3.38 19.14
N ASP A 70 21.34 -2.88 20.29
CA ASP A 70 21.41 -3.62 21.55
C ASP A 70 20.15 -4.48 21.72
N GLY A 71 20.29 -5.75 22.13
CA GLY A 71 19.17 -6.67 22.31
C GLY A 71 18.79 -7.53 21.09
N PHE A 72 17.51 -7.87 20.95
CA PHE A 72 16.97 -8.69 19.85
C PHE A 72 16.12 -7.84 18.91
N CYS A 73 16.56 -7.59 17.67
CA CYS A 73 15.76 -6.88 16.67
C CYS A 73 15.01 -7.87 15.80
N HIS A 74 13.71 -7.64 15.65
CA HIS A 74 13.02 -8.05 14.44
C HIS A 74 12.71 -6.77 13.66
N ILE A 75 13.08 -6.76 12.38
CA ILE A 75 12.94 -5.59 11.50
C ILE A 75 11.45 -5.17 11.33
N MET A 76 10.50 -6.00 11.78
CA MET A 76 9.06 -5.70 11.86
C MET A 76 8.32 -6.36 13.06
N THR A 77 8.98 -6.78 14.14
CA THR A 77 8.27 -7.28 15.36
C THR A 77 8.98 -6.83 16.64
N MET A 78 8.26 -6.79 17.78
CA MET A 78 8.82 -6.31 19.04
C MET A 78 9.96 -7.22 19.51
N GLY A 79 11.14 -6.63 19.71
CA GLY A 79 12.22 -7.22 20.50
C GLY A 79 11.82 -7.37 21.97
N TRP A 80 12.55 -8.19 22.72
CA TRP A 80 12.35 -8.33 24.17
C TRP A 80 12.67 -7.04 24.94
N ASP A 81 13.48 -6.18 24.35
CA ASP A 81 13.84 -4.84 24.82
C ASP A 81 12.74 -3.79 24.59
N LYS A 82 11.61 -4.19 23.99
CA LYS A 82 10.47 -3.33 23.67
C LYS A 82 10.83 -2.13 22.77
N THR A 83 11.89 -2.25 21.98
CA THR A 83 12.30 -1.21 21.02
C THR A 83 11.70 -1.49 19.65
N LEU A 84 11.18 -0.44 19.01
CA LEU A 84 10.80 -0.42 17.61
C LEU A 84 11.78 0.42 16.81
N LEU A 85 12.23 -0.10 15.67
CA LEU A 85 13.10 0.58 14.72
C LEU A 85 12.41 0.63 13.35
N ALA A 86 12.44 1.80 12.73
CA ALA A 86 12.26 1.90 11.28
C ALA A 86 13.61 2.23 10.64
N VAL A 87 13.98 1.42 9.65
CA VAL A 87 15.25 1.51 8.93
C VAL A 87 14.94 1.82 7.46
N ASN A 88 15.73 2.70 6.86
CA ASN A 88 15.66 3.02 5.44
C ASN A 88 16.33 1.90 4.61
N PRO A 89 16.06 1.81 3.29
CA PRO A 89 16.71 0.81 2.42
C PRO A 89 18.24 0.85 2.40
N ASP A 90 18.85 1.99 2.74
CA ASP A 90 20.31 2.18 2.82
C ASP A 90 20.91 1.76 4.17
N GLY A 91 20.11 1.22 5.09
CA GLY A 91 20.53 0.80 6.42
C GLY A 91 20.51 1.92 7.48
N SER A 92 20.20 3.16 7.12
CA SER A 92 20.10 4.26 8.09
C SER A 92 18.83 4.19 8.93
N VAL A 93 18.90 4.53 10.22
CA VAL A 93 17.71 4.56 11.10
C VAL A 93 16.85 5.78 10.77
N LYS A 94 15.60 5.55 10.39
CA LYS A 94 14.60 6.58 10.13
C LYS A 94 14.00 7.11 11.44
N TRP A 95 13.64 6.21 12.34
CA TRP A 95 13.19 6.54 13.71
C TRP A 95 13.35 5.33 14.63
N ASN A 96 13.37 5.59 15.94
CA ASN A 96 13.28 4.57 16.99
C ASN A 96 12.26 4.97 18.05
N ALA A 97 11.68 3.99 18.73
CA ALA A 97 10.79 4.21 19.86
C ALA A 97 10.94 3.09 20.89
N SER A 98 11.09 3.45 22.16
CA SER A 98 11.04 2.52 23.28
C SER A 98 9.62 2.50 23.85
N LEU A 99 9.02 1.33 23.96
CA LEU A 99 7.72 1.15 24.59
C LEU A 99 7.94 0.87 26.09
N ALA A 100 7.38 1.71 26.94
CA ALA A 100 7.44 1.57 28.41
C ALA A 100 6.68 0.31 28.89
#